data_AF-A0A972DWF0-F1
#
_entry.id   AF-A0A972DWF0-F1
#
_cell.length_a   1.000
_cell.length_b   1.000
_cell.length_c   1.000
_cell.angle_alpha   90.00
_cell.angle_beta   90.00
_cell.angle_gamma   90.00
#
_symmetry.space_group_name_H-M   'P 1'
#
loop_
_entity.id
_entity.type
_entity.pdbx_description
1 polymer ?
#
loop_
_entity_poly.entity_id
_entity_poly.type
_entity_poly.pdbx_seq_one_letter_code
_entity_poly.pdbx_strand_id
1 'polypeptide(L)'
;MLLCSVSTPLYGWGSATHAYIAHQIGEQQGNSSLNELYGAVLPDVFNVMFGDPYQGQLWTQTHYEFMKLVEYAEFESDKALAFGFASHNEAWGADQTAHISSIVHPGQGYVVRKQNELAAILEPRIRLFLLLGGVSNVNTVIDEILPTVAHAAIETAVDLLVSQNEDPDIGRRLALAARTRGWSAPILLCKAYAADFAATAGTSEAVAAPLIVAAESEFRIQMELYGTLLSQEDPVAALAEQGADLASLLLAAELGIVVEIPADLMAETLNTAIELVEDDYAAELAATLTHVRAELESHGITKAAP
;
A
#
# COMPACT_ATOMS: atom_id res chain seq x y z
N MET A 1 -14.24 26.27 13.89
CA MET A 1 -13.09 25.43 13.53
C MET A 1 -13.54 24.59 12.36
N LEU A 2 -13.05 24.87 11.14
CA LEU A 2 -13.18 23.93 10.04
C LEU A 2 -12.22 22.78 10.37
N LEU A 3 -12.76 21.60 10.65
CA LEU A 3 -12.01 20.35 10.59
C LEU A 3 -11.68 20.17 9.10
N CYS A 4 -10.42 20.37 8.72
CA CYS A 4 -9.94 19.83 7.46
C CYS A 4 -10.05 18.31 7.60
N SER A 5 -11.00 17.71 6.89
CA SER A 5 -11.02 16.27 6.66
C SER A 5 -9.70 15.92 5.99
N VAL A 6 -8.79 15.30 6.74
CA VAL A 6 -7.59 14.71 6.17
C VAL A 6 -8.11 13.47 5.47
N SER A 7 -8.08 13.44 4.14
CA SER A 7 -8.36 12.21 3.40
C SER A 7 -7.35 11.17 3.87
N THR A 8 -7.82 10.10 4.50
CA THR A 8 -7.00 8.94 4.83
C THR A 8 -6.37 8.45 3.51
N PRO A 9 -5.05 8.21 3.46
CA PRO A 9 -4.45 7.61 2.27
C PRO A 9 -5.19 6.32 1.94
N LEU A 10 -5.73 6.24 0.73
CA LEU A 10 -6.18 4.98 0.15
C LEU A 10 -4.94 4.38 -0.51
N TYR A 11 -4.74 3.08 -0.33
CA TYR A 11 -3.60 2.32 -0.86
C TYR A 11 -3.94 1.86 -2.28
N GLY A 12 -3.04 1.79 -3.26
CA GLY A 12 -3.43 1.44 -4.63
C GLY A 12 -3.65 -0.06 -4.87
N TRP A 13 -2.60 -0.74 -5.30
CA TRP A 13 -2.57 -2.20 -5.25
C TRP A 13 -1.97 -2.63 -3.90
N GLY A 14 -2.22 -3.87 -3.49
CA GLY A 14 -1.59 -4.39 -2.28
C GLY A 14 -0.05 -4.49 -2.39
N SER A 15 0.62 -4.55 -1.23
CA SER A 15 2.09 -4.60 -1.15
C SER A 15 2.69 -5.78 -1.92
N ALA A 16 2.07 -6.96 -1.89
CA ALA A 16 2.57 -8.12 -2.62
C ALA A 16 2.34 -7.96 -4.13
N THR A 17 1.26 -7.31 -4.53
CA THR A 17 0.96 -6.99 -5.93
C THR A 17 1.96 -5.99 -6.50
N HIS A 18 2.32 -4.92 -5.76
CA HIS A 18 3.39 -4.01 -6.16
C HIS A 18 4.74 -4.71 -6.28
N ALA A 19 5.08 -5.54 -5.28
CA ALA A 19 6.27 -6.37 -5.32
C ALA A 19 6.26 -7.28 -6.56
N TYR A 20 5.15 -7.93 -6.87
CA TYR A 20 5.00 -8.77 -8.06
C TYR A 20 5.16 -7.97 -9.35
N ILE A 21 4.56 -6.80 -9.46
CA ILE A 21 4.70 -5.90 -10.62
C ILE A 21 6.17 -5.56 -10.86
N ALA A 22 6.87 -5.09 -9.83
CA ALA A 22 8.29 -4.79 -9.93
C ALA A 22 9.12 -6.03 -10.24
N HIS A 23 8.78 -7.18 -9.66
CA HIS A 23 9.45 -8.44 -9.96
C HIS A 23 9.32 -8.79 -11.44
N GLN A 24 8.12 -8.75 -12.01
CA GLN A 24 7.86 -9.13 -13.40
C GLN A 24 8.45 -8.14 -14.42
N ILE A 25 8.51 -6.86 -14.08
CA ILE A 25 9.03 -5.84 -14.98
C ILE A 25 10.55 -5.73 -14.86
N GLY A 26 11.10 -5.79 -13.64
CA GLY A 26 12.49 -5.55 -13.29
C GLY A 26 13.41 -6.76 -13.43
N GLU A 27 14.50 -6.75 -12.65
CA GLU A 27 15.44 -7.85 -12.50
C GLU A 27 14.82 -8.99 -11.70
N GLN A 28 15.04 -10.22 -12.17
CA GLN A 28 14.38 -11.40 -11.61
C GLN A 28 15.19 -12.04 -10.46
N GLN A 29 16.46 -11.69 -10.30
CA GLN A 29 17.37 -12.36 -9.35
C GLN A 29 18.40 -11.38 -8.77
N GLY A 30 19.02 -11.79 -7.65
CA GLY A 30 20.11 -11.06 -7.01
C GLY A 30 19.66 -9.86 -6.17
N ASN A 31 20.64 -9.09 -5.70
CA ASN A 31 20.40 -7.98 -4.78
C ASN A 31 19.62 -6.82 -5.43
N SER A 32 19.84 -6.56 -6.72
CA SER A 32 19.08 -5.54 -7.46
C SER A 32 17.59 -5.87 -7.48
N SER A 33 17.22 -7.13 -7.68
CA SER A 33 15.83 -7.59 -7.60
C SER A 33 15.21 -7.33 -6.23
N LEU A 34 15.92 -7.60 -5.13
CA LEU A 34 15.41 -7.32 -3.78
C LEU A 34 15.25 -5.82 -3.51
N ASN A 35 16.15 -4.98 -4.03
CA ASN A 35 16.01 -3.53 -3.92
C ASN A 35 14.84 -3.01 -4.76
N GLU A 36 14.62 -3.52 -5.96
CA GLU A 36 13.45 -3.19 -6.79
C GLU A 36 12.15 -3.57 -6.11
N LEU A 37 12.06 -4.79 -5.57
CA LEU A 37 10.90 -5.26 -4.81
C LEU A 37 10.57 -4.34 -3.63
N TYR A 38 11.58 -4.04 -2.82
CA TYR A 38 11.39 -3.21 -1.65
C TYR A 38 11.12 -1.75 -2.03
N GLY A 39 11.73 -1.26 -3.11
CA GLY A 39 11.46 0.05 -3.69
C GLY A 39 10.00 0.19 -4.13
N ALA A 40 9.42 -0.87 -4.69
CA ALA A 40 8.04 -0.87 -5.18
C ALA A 40 6.97 -0.77 -4.11
N VAL A 41 7.28 -1.08 -2.85
CA VAL A 41 6.35 -0.87 -1.71
C VAL A 41 6.64 0.42 -0.97
N LEU A 42 7.78 1.06 -1.23
CA LEU A 42 8.24 2.20 -0.44
C LEU A 42 7.43 3.50 -0.65
N PRO A 43 6.66 3.73 -1.72
CA PRO A 43 5.76 4.88 -1.77
C PRO A 43 4.75 4.93 -0.61
N ASP A 44 4.33 3.77 -0.10
CA ASP A 44 3.42 3.61 1.03
C ASP A 44 4.08 3.75 2.41
N VAL A 45 5.36 4.11 2.46
CA VAL A 45 6.15 4.16 3.70
C VAL A 45 5.52 5.01 4.80
N PHE A 46 4.74 6.02 4.44
CA PHE A 46 4.12 6.94 5.39
C PHE A 46 2.75 6.47 5.88
N ASN A 47 2.21 5.37 5.36
CA ASN A 47 0.91 4.85 5.77
C ASN A 47 0.89 4.27 7.19
N VAL A 48 2.07 3.97 7.75
CA VAL A 48 2.22 3.56 9.15
C VAL A 48 2.13 4.72 10.15
N MET A 49 2.07 5.97 9.67
CA MET A 49 2.00 7.16 10.52
C MET A 49 0.56 7.48 10.97
N PHE A 50 -0.18 6.48 11.45
CA PHE A 50 -1.60 6.63 11.83
C PHE A 50 -1.81 7.79 12.81
N GLY A 51 -2.68 8.73 12.43
CA GLY A 51 -3.03 9.91 13.23
C GLY A 51 -1.96 11.00 13.27
N ASP A 52 -0.83 10.84 12.58
CA ASP A 52 0.17 11.90 12.44
C ASP A 52 -0.33 12.96 11.44
N PRO A 53 -0.29 14.27 11.79
CA PRO A 53 -0.79 15.33 10.92
C PRO A 53 -0.03 15.46 9.59
N TYR A 54 1.17 14.88 9.47
CA TYR A 54 2.01 14.97 8.29
C TYR A 54 1.87 13.78 7.33
N GLN A 55 1.15 12.73 7.73
CA GLN A 55 0.96 11.51 6.94
C GLN A 55 0.52 11.81 5.50
N GLY A 56 -0.61 12.52 5.33
CA GLY A 56 -1.15 12.80 4.01
C GLY A 56 -0.25 13.67 3.13
N GLN A 57 0.51 14.60 3.74
CA GLN A 57 1.46 15.42 3.00
C GLN A 57 2.61 14.57 2.46
N LEU A 58 3.22 13.74 3.31
CA LEU A 58 4.34 12.89 2.94
C LEU A 58 3.92 11.81 1.93
N TRP A 59 2.73 11.22 2.10
CA TRP A 59 2.12 10.32 1.12
C TRP A 59 1.93 10.99 -0.25
N THR A 60 1.45 12.24 -0.28
CA THR A 60 1.31 12.99 -1.55
C THR A 60 2.66 13.15 -2.26
N GLN A 61 3.74 13.40 -1.51
CA GLN A 61 5.08 13.53 -2.10
C GLN A 61 5.57 12.21 -2.70
N THR A 62 5.32 11.07 -2.05
CA THR A 62 5.75 9.77 -2.57
C THR A 62 4.93 9.29 -3.75
N HIS A 63 3.69 9.77 -3.93
CA HIS A 63 2.80 9.32 -5.01
C HIS A 63 2.72 10.29 -6.20
N TYR A 64 3.04 11.58 -6.01
CA TYR A 64 2.98 12.60 -7.07
C TYR A 64 4.31 13.30 -7.34
N GLU A 65 5.25 13.28 -6.38
CA GLU A 65 6.59 13.85 -6.54
C GLU A 65 7.68 12.75 -6.54
N PHE A 66 7.28 11.52 -6.88
CA PHE A 66 8.11 10.32 -6.83
C PHE A 66 9.39 10.40 -7.67
N MET A 67 9.38 11.17 -8.76
CA MET A 67 10.55 11.37 -9.62
C MET A 67 11.74 12.01 -8.89
N LYS A 68 11.52 12.76 -7.80
CA LYS A 68 12.62 13.28 -6.97
C LYS A 68 13.52 12.17 -6.46
N LEU A 69 12.94 11.07 -5.98
CA LEU A 69 13.73 9.92 -5.51
C LEU A 69 14.54 9.30 -6.66
N VAL A 70 13.94 9.20 -7.84
CA VAL A 70 14.62 8.72 -9.06
C VAL A 70 15.80 9.60 -9.44
N GLU A 71 15.63 10.92 -9.39
CA GLU A 71 16.68 11.90 -9.72
C GLU A 71 17.87 11.87 -8.74
N TYR A 72 17.62 11.54 -7.47
CA TYR A 72 18.66 11.42 -6.45
C TYR A 72 19.37 10.05 -6.43
N ALA A 73 18.95 9.10 -7.26
CA ALA A 73 19.52 7.76 -7.33
C ALA A 73 20.82 7.72 -8.16
N GLU A 74 21.96 7.74 -7.47
CA GLU A 74 23.28 7.81 -8.13
C GLU A 74 23.93 6.43 -8.31
N PHE A 75 23.82 5.57 -7.31
CA PHE A 75 24.46 4.25 -7.28
C PHE A 75 23.55 3.16 -7.85
N GLU A 76 24.10 2.03 -8.31
CA GLU A 76 23.30 0.95 -8.89
C GLU A 76 22.25 0.38 -7.91
N SER A 77 22.58 0.28 -6.61
CA SER A 77 21.60 -0.10 -5.58
C SER A 77 20.47 0.91 -5.42
N ASP A 78 20.77 2.19 -5.62
CA ASP A 78 19.82 3.28 -5.51
C ASP A 78 18.90 3.29 -6.73
N LYS A 79 19.45 3.03 -7.91
CA LYS A 79 18.69 2.93 -9.16
C LYS A 79 17.75 1.73 -9.15
N ALA A 80 18.18 0.59 -8.62
CA ALA A 80 17.31 -0.57 -8.42
C ALA A 80 16.13 -0.21 -7.51
N LEU A 81 16.40 0.40 -6.35
CA LEU A 81 15.32 0.88 -5.47
C LEU A 81 14.40 1.89 -6.18
N ALA A 82 14.97 2.88 -6.87
CA ALA A 82 14.24 3.92 -7.57
C ALA A 82 13.39 3.38 -8.73
N PHE A 83 13.87 2.34 -9.42
CA PHE A 83 13.12 1.64 -10.46
C PHE A 83 11.83 1.04 -9.89
N GLY A 84 11.93 0.32 -8.77
CA GLY A 84 10.78 -0.17 -8.03
C GLY A 84 9.86 0.96 -7.59
N PHE A 85 10.42 1.98 -6.94
CA PHE A 85 9.68 3.14 -6.43
C PHE A 85 8.86 3.84 -7.51
N ALA A 86 9.46 4.08 -8.68
CA ALA A 86 8.78 4.74 -9.79
C ALA A 86 7.63 3.92 -10.38
N SER A 87 7.62 2.59 -10.19
CA SER A 87 6.52 1.74 -10.68
C SER A 87 5.20 1.93 -9.92
N HIS A 88 5.24 2.59 -8.75
CA HIS A 88 4.13 2.74 -7.82
C HIS A 88 3.83 4.23 -7.60
N ASN A 89 2.89 4.77 -8.38
CA ASN A 89 2.46 6.16 -8.27
C ASN A 89 1.08 6.38 -8.91
N GLU A 90 0.45 7.50 -8.57
CA GLU A 90 -0.88 7.90 -9.02
C GLU A 90 -0.88 8.59 -10.39
N ALA A 91 0.28 9.03 -10.90
CA ALA A 91 0.34 9.76 -12.17
C ALA A 91 0.21 8.82 -13.38
N TRP A 92 0.95 7.71 -13.35
CA TRP A 92 1.01 6.70 -14.43
C TRP A 92 1.46 5.32 -13.94
N GLY A 93 1.81 5.19 -12.66
CA GLY A 93 2.26 3.93 -12.08
C GLY A 93 1.10 2.96 -11.83
N ALA A 94 1.38 1.91 -11.05
CA ALA A 94 0.40 0.89 -10.73
C ALA A 94 -0.88 1.48 -10.09
N ASP A 95 -0.76 2.48 -9.21
CA ASP A 95 -1.91 3.08 -8.52
C ASP A 95 -2.80 3.89 -9.44
N GLN A 96 -2.26 4.48 -10.50
CA GLN A 96 -3.09 5.12 -11.52
C GLN A 96 -4.18 4.15 -12.02
N THR A 97 -3.85 2.87 -12.19
CA THR A 97 -4.81 1.83 -12.61
C THR A 97 -5.73 1.36 -11.47
N ALA A 98 -5.22 1.33 -10.24
CA ALA A 98 -5.98 0.91 -9.06
C ALA A 98 -7.00 1.95 -8.59
N HIS A 99 -6.64 3.23 -8.66
CA HIS A 99 -7.39 4.34 -8.08
C HIS A 99 -8.10 5.23 -9.08
N ILE A 100 -7.43 5.57 -10.17
CA ILE A 100 -7.92 6.61 -11.09
C ILE A 100 -8.69 6.00 -12.25
N SER A 101 -8.06 5.11 -13.01
CA SER A 101 -8.70 4.47 -14.15
C SER A 101 -8.06 3.13 -14.47
N SER A 102 -8.81 2.06 -14.21
CA SER A 102 -8.45 0.72 -14.65
C SER A 102 -8.30 0.66 -16.18
N ILE A 103 -7.50 -0.28 -16.66
CA ILE A 103 -7.20 -0.47 -18.08
C ILE A 103 -8.34 -1.24 -18.76
N VAL A 104 -8.88 -2.28 -18.12
CA VAL A 104 -9.95 -3.11 -18.69
C VAL A 104 -11.30 -2.38 -18.64
N HIS A 105 -11.54 -1.56 -17.60
CA HIS A 105 -12.78 -0.79 -17.42
C HIS A 105 -12.52 0.72 -17.15
N PRO A 106 -12.12 1.49 -18.18
CA PRO A 106 -11.72 2.89 -18.00
C PRO A 106 -12.80 3.78 -17.39
N GLY A 107 -12.36 4.75 -16.59
CA GLY A 107 -13.22 5.77 -15.96
C GLY A 107 -13.33 5.66 -14.43
N GLN A 108 -12.89 4.54 -13.85
CA GLN A 108 -12.72 4.36 -12.41
C GLN A 108 -11.57 3.39 -12.16
N GLY A 109 -10.79 3.61 -11.09
CA GLY A 109 -9.77 2.69 -10.64
C GLY A 109 -10.33 1.32 -10.27
N TYR A 110 -9.55 0.27 -10.53
CA TYR A 110 -9.97 -1.11 -10.27
C TYR A 110 -10.34 -1.34 -8.80
N VAL A 111 -9.42 -0.99 -7.89
CA VAL A 111 -9.60 -1.20 -6.45
C VAL A 111 -10.70 -0.29 -5.91
N VAL A 112 -10.79 0.97 -6.34
CA VAL A 112 -11.89 1.87 -5.94
C VAL A 112 -13.25 1.31 -6.34
N ARG A 113 -13.38 0.77 -7.56
CA ARG A 113 -14.62 0.14 -8.01
C ARG A 113 -14.98 -1.05 -7.12
N LYS A 114 -14.03 -1.96 -6.92
CA LYS A 114 -14.22 -3.18 -6.11
C LYS A 114 -14.48 -2.88 -4.63
N GLN A 115 -13.83 -1.87 -4.07
CA GLN A 115 -14.10 -1.34 -2.72
C GLN A 115 -15.58 -0.97 -2.58
N ASN A 116 -16.13 -0.23 -3.55
CA ASN A 116 -17.51 0.25 -3.44
C ASN A 116 -18.52 -0.90 -3.52
N GLU A 117 -18.24 -1.88 -4.39
CA GLU A 117 -19.00 -3.12 -4.49
C GLU A 117 -18.94 -3.90 -3.16
N LEU A 118 -17.74 -4.08 -2.59
CA LEU A 118 -17.54 -4.79 -1.32
C LEU A 118 -18.18 -4.06 -0.14
N ALA A 119 -17.98 -2.74 -0.01
CA ALA A 119 -18.57 -1.94 1.06
C ALA A 119 -20.10 -2.06 1.06
N ALA A 120 -20.74 -2.04 -0.11
CA ALA A 120 -22.19 -2.24 -0.23
C ALA A 120 -22.64 -3.65 0.21
N ILE A 121 -21.83 -4.69 -0.06
CA ILE A 121 -22.09 -6.06 0.39
C ILE A 121 -21.96 -6.17 1.92
N LEU A 122 -20.93 -5.55 2.50
CA LEU A 122 -20.60 -5.66 3.93
C LEU A 122 -21.48 -4.77 4.82
N GLU A 123 -21.98 -3.63 4.31
CA GLU A 123 -22.67 -2.62 5.12
C GLU A 123 -23.74 -3.20 6.05
N PRO A 124 -24.69 -4.04 5.60
CA PRO A 124 -25.74 -4.53 6.49
C PRO A 124 -25.21 -5.33 7.69
N ARG A 125 -24.15 -6.11 7.48
CA ARG A 125 -23.52 -6.94 8.53
C ARG A 125 -22.70 -6.09 9.49
N ILE A 126 -21.87 -5.19 8.96
CA ILE A 126 -21.06 -4.28 9.78
C ILE A 126 -21.94 -3.35 10.61
N ARG A 127 -23.02 -2.81 10.02
CA ARG A 127 -24.02 -2.02 10.74
C ARG A 127 -24.60 -2.78 11.93
N LEU A 128 -24.99 -4.04 11.73
CA LEU A 128 -25.54 -4.87 12.80
C LEU A 128 -24.50 -5.15 13.90
N PHE A 129 -23.27 -5.48 13.52
CA PHE A 129 -22.15 -5.67 14.46
C PHE A 129 -21.93 -4.43 15.34
N LEU A 130 -21.82 -3.25 14.73
CA LEU A 130 -21.60 -1.99 15.44
C LEU A 130 -22.76 -1.64 16.39
N LEU A 131 -24.00 -1.86 15.96
CA LEU A 131 -25.19 -1.64 16.80
C LEU A 131 -25.20 -2.57 18.03
N LEU A 132 -24.89 -3.86 17.83
CA LEU A 132 -24.80 -4.82 18.93
C LEU A 132 -23.61 -4.53 19.87
N GLY A 133 -22.53 -3.97 19.33
CA GLY A 133 -21.38 -3.46 20.08
C GLY A 133 -21.62 -2.15 20.83
N GLY A 134 -22.82 -1.56 20.72
CA GLY A 134 -23.17 -0.33 21.44
C GLY A 134 -22.59 0.95 20.84
N VAL A 135 -22.12 0.92 19.60
CA VAL A 135 -21.64 2.12 18.88
C VAL A 135 -22.82 3.04 18.60
N SER A 136 -22.73 4.29 19.06
CA SER A 136 -23.86 5.23 19.00
C SER A 136 -23.97 6.01 17.68
N ASN A 137 -22.86 6.17 16.96
CA ASN A 137 -22.74 6.91 15.70
C ASN A 137 -22.47 5.98 14.50
N VAL A 138 -23.20 4.86 14.41
CA VAL A 138 -22.98 3.80 13.40
C VAL A 138 -22.93 4.32 11.96
N ASN A 139 -23.80 5.28 11.60
CA ASN A 139 -23.78 5.84 10.24
C ASN A 139 -22.44 6.55 9.93
N THR A 140 -21.89 7.30 10.88
CA THR A 140 -20.57 7.93 10.71
C THR A 140 -19.47 6.90 10.51
N VAL A 141 -19.49 5.81 11.29
CA VAL A 141 -18.51 4.73 11.13
C VAL A 141 -18.63 4.08 9.74
N ILE A 142 -19.86 3.82 9.30
CA ILE A 142 -20.11 3.25 7.97
C ILE A 142 -19.63 4.20 6.88
N ASP A 143 -19.96 5.49 6.96
CA ASP A 143 -19.67 6.45 5.91
C ASP A 143 -18.16 6.78 5.84
N GLU A 144 -17.45 6.78 6.98
CA GLU A 144 -16.07 7.24 7.08
C GLU A 144 -15.03 6.10 7.11
N ILE A 145 -15.36 4.93 7.67
CA ILE A 145 -14.38 3.86 7.94
C ILE A 145 -14.59 2.62 7.08
N LEU A 146 -15.84 2.24 6.79
CA LEU A 146 -16.12 1.06 5.97
C LEU A 146 -15.45 1.13 4.58
N PRO A 147 -15.41 2.28 3.88
CA PRO A 147 -14.71 2.39 2.60
C PRO A 147 -13.24 2.01 2.73
N THR A 148 -12.54 2.50 3.76
CA THR A 148 -11.12 2.20 4.00
C THR A 148 -10.88 0.74 4.37
N VAL A 149 -11.77 0.13 5.17
CA VAL A 149 -11.68 -1.31 5.48
C VAL A 149 -11.94 -2.17 4.25
N ALA A 150 -12.95 -1.82 3.45
CA ALA A 150 -13.23 -2.50 2.19
C ALA A 150 -12.08 -2.33 1.19
N HIS A 151 -11.46 -1.15 1.17
CA HIS A 151 -10.26 -0.88 0.38
C HIS A 151 -9.16 -1.90 0.69
N ALA A 152 -8.69 -1.91 1.94
CA ALA A 152 -7.59 -2.76 2.37
C ALA A 152 -7.92 -4.25 2.18
N ALA A 153 -9.19 -4.64 2.34
CA ALA A 153 -9.64 -6.00 2.10
C ALA A 153 -9.53 -6.42 0.62
N ILE A 154 -9.88 -5.53 -0.32
CA ILE A 154 -9.72 -5.80 -1.76
C ILE A 154 -8.25 -5.98 -2.12
N GLU A 155 -7.39 -5.08 -1.66
CA GLU A 155 -5.96 -5.18 -1.94
C GLU A 155 -5.34 -6.46 -1.36
N THR A 156 -5.69 -6.77 -0.11
CA THR A 156 -5.23 -7.99 0.55
C THR A 156 -5.74 -9.24 -0.18
N ALA A 157 -6.98 -9.22 -0.68
CA ALA A 157 -7.54 -10.30 -1.49
C ALA A 157 -6.77 -10.49 -2.80
N VAL A 158 -6.40 -9.40 -3.49
CA VAL A 158 -5.55 -9.48 -4.68
C VAL A 158 -4.15 -9.99 -4.33
N ASP A 159 -3.53 -9.52 -3.25
CA ASP A 159 -2.23 -10.01 -2.79
C ASP A 159 -2.25 -11.52 -2.48
N LEU A 160 -3.30 -11.99 -1.83
CA LEU A 160 -3.53 -13.41 -1.57
C LEU A 160 -3.62 -14.20 -2.87
N LEU A 161 -4.41 -13.73 -3.84
CA LEU A 161 -4.54 -14.39 -5.14
C LEU A 161 -3.22 -14.38 -5.93
N VAL A 162 -2.49 -13.26 -5.95
CA VAL A 162 -1.13 -13.17 -6.52
C VAL A 162 -0.20 -14.20 -5.90
N SER A 163 -0.22 -14.33 -4.57
CA SER A 163 0.58 -15.32 -3.86
C SER A 163 0.14 -16.76 -4.11
N GLN A 164 -1.08 -17.00 -4.60
CA GLN A 164 -1.58 -18.36 -4.84
C GLN A 164 -1.39 -18.78 -6.30
N ASN A 165 -1.61 -17.87 -7.24
CA ASN A 165 -1.77 -18.21 -8.66
C ASN A 165 -0.62 -17.69 -9.54
N GLU A 166 -0.01 -16.56 -9.19
CA GLU A 166 1.01 -15.90 -10.03
C GLU A 166 2.44 -16.09 -9.52
N ASP A 167 2.70 -15.82 -8.23
CA ASP A 167 4.02 -15.96 -7.61
C ASP A 167 3.92 -16.51 -6.16
N PRO A 168 3.96 -17.84 -5.98
CA PRO A 168 3.91 -18.47 -4.67
C PRO A 168 5.03 -18.14 -3.69
N ASP A 169 6.10 -17.50 -4.14
CA ASP A 169 7.20 -17.06 -3.28
C ASP A 169 7.17 -15.55 -3.01
N ILE A 170 6.18 -14.81 -3.49
CA ILE A 170 6.16 -13.33 -3.39
C ILE A 170 6.21 -12.84 -1.95
N GLY A 171 5.47 -13.47 -1.03
CA GLY A 171 5.51 -13.13 0.40
C GLY A 171 6.91 -13.32 1.00
N ARG A 172 7.60 -14.42 0.65
CA ARG A 172 8.97 -14.69 1.10
C ARG A 172 9.96 -13.69 0.52
N ARG A 173 9.80 -13.35 -0.76
CA ARG A 173 10.63 -12.35 -1.44
C ARG A 173 10.44 -10.97 -0.81
N LEU A 174 9.22 -10.55 -0.53
CA LEU A 174 8.91 -9.29 0.14
C LEU A 174 9.54 -9.23 1.54
N ALA A 175 9.35 -10.28 2.34
CA ALA A 175 9.95 -10.35 3.67
C ALA A 175 11.49 -10.32 3.62
N LEU A 176 12.09 -11.03 2.66
CA LEU A 176 13.53 -11.00 2.44
C LEU A 176 14.02 -9.61 2.01
N ALA A 177 13.31 -8.98 1.06
CA ALA A 177 13.63 -7.66 0.55
C ALA A 177 13.63 -6.62 1.68
N ALA A 178 12.62 -6.64 2.55
CA ALA A 178 12.56 -5.80 3.75
C ALA A 178 13.73 -6.06 4.73
N ARG A 179 14.05 -7.33 5.00
CA ARG A 179 15.17 -7.72 5.88
C ARG A 179 16.54 -7.29 5.36
N THR A 180 16.74 -7.41 4.06
CA THR A 180 18.04 -7.13 3.41
C THR A 180 18.18 -5.69 2.94
N ARG A 181 17.12 -4.88 3.08
CA ARG A 181 17.12 -3.46 2.73
C ARG A 181 18.33 -2.76 3.37
N GLY A 182 19.12 -2.09 2.53
CA GLY A 182 20.26 -1.28 2.97
C GLY A 182 19.89 0.13 3.43
N TRP A 183 20.92 0.91 3.77
CA TRP A 183 20.81 2.32 4.10
C TRP A 183 20.58 3.24 2.89
N SER A 184 20.48 2.70 1.66
CA SER A 184 20.13 3.50 0.47
C SER A 184 18.74 4.10 0.60
N ALA A 185 17.76 3.29 0.97
CA ALA A 185 16.37 3.70 0.94
C ALA A 185 16.00 4.82 1.94
N PRO A 186 16.48 4.89 3.21
CA PRO A 186 16.08 5.97 4.10
C PRO A 186 16.85 7.24 3.75
N ILE A 187 18.09 7.09 3.26
CA ILE A 187 18.90 8.20 2.77
C ILE A 187 18.25 8.83 1.54
N LEU A 188 17.79 8.02 0.57
CA LEU A 188 17.12 8.52 -0.63
C LEU A 188 15.79 9.21 -0.31
N LEU A 189 14.97 8.63 0.57
CA LEU A 189 13.75 9.28 1.05
C LEU A 189 14.06 10.65 1.69
N CYS A 190 15.08 10.73 2.56
CA CYS A 190 15.46 12.00 3.16
C CYS A 190 15.98 13.00 2.12
N LYS A 191 16.83 12.57 1.17
CA LYS A 191 17.32 13.44 0.08
C LYS A 191 16.18 13.98 -0.77
N ALA A 192 15.20 13.14 -1.08
CA ALA A 192 14.07 13.50 -1.93
C ALA A 192 13.08 14.43 -1.23
N TYR A 193 12.81 14.22 0.07
CA TYR A 193 11.61 14.78 0.71
C TYR A 193 11.85 15.60 1.96
N ALA A 194 12.99 15.47 2.67
CA ALA A 194 13.16 16.13 3.97
C ALA A 194 13.12 17.66 3.88
N ALA A 195 13.72 18.25 2.84
CA ALA A 195 13.75 19.70 2.64
C ALA A 195 12.35 20.27 2.36
N ASP A 196 11.63 19.67 1.42
CA ASP A 196 10.29 20.14 1.04
C ASP A 196 9.26 19.86 2.13
N PHE A 197 9.37 18.71 2.80
CA PHE A 197 8.58 18.42 3.99
C PHE A 197 8.82 19.48 5.08
N ALA A 198 10.09 19.77 5.40
CA ALA A 198 10.43 20.76 6.42
C ALA A 198 9.88 22.15 6.09
N ALA A 199 10.02 22.59 4.83
CA ALA A 199 9.51 23.88 4.37
C ALA A 199 7.99 24.01 4.52
N THR A 200 7.24 22.99 4.06
CA THR A 200 5.77 23.01 4.12
C THR A 200 5.24 22.83 5.54
N ALA A 201 5.87 21.98 6.36
CA ALA A 201 5.49 21.76 7.75
C ALA A 201 5.94 22.88 8.70
N GLY A 202 6.71 23.86 8.23
CA GLY A 202 7.25 24.94 9.05
C GLY A 202 8.27 24.46 10.10
N THR A 203 9.02 23.41 9.78
CA THR A 203 10.05 22.80 10.65
C THR A 203 11.45 22.86 9.98
N SER A 204 12.43 22.16 10.54
CA SER A 204 13.78 22.06 9.98
C SER A 204 14.04 20.67 9.40
N GLU A 205 14.96 20.57 8.43
CA GLU A 205 15.42 19.28 7.90
C GLU A 205 15.96 18.35 8.99
N ALA A 206 16.57 18.92 10.04
CA ALA A 206 17.06 18.17 11.19
C ALA A 206 15.95 17.50 12.02
N VAL A 207 14.69 17.94 11.87
CA VAL A 207 13.50 17.32 12.46
C VAL A 207 12.79 16.42 11.44
N ALA A 208 12.71 16.85 10.19
CA ALA A 208 12.07 16.11 9.10
C ALA A 208 12.76 14.78 8.80
N ALA A 209 14.10 14.78 8.68
CA ALA A 209 14.83 13.57 8.32
C ALA A 209 14.68 12.43 9.35
N PRO A 210 14.84 12.65 10.67
CA PRO A 210 14.57 11.60 11.66
C PRO A 210 13.14 11.04 11.62
N LEU A 211 12.14 11.87 11.33
CA LEU A 211 10.75 11.43 11.20
C LEU A 211 10.58 10.49 9.99
N ILE A 212 11.15 10.87 8.83
CA ILE A 212 11.14 10.02 7.63
C ILE A 212 11.83 8.67 7.89
N VAL A 213 13.00 8.70 8.55
CA VAL A 213 13.74 7.47 8.90
C VAL A 213 12.94 6.59 9.87
N ALA A 214 12.24 7.19 10.83
CA ALA A 214 11.43 6.46 11.80
C ALA A 214 10.21 5.80 11.14
N ALA A 215 9.46 6.55 10.32
CA ALA A 215 8.33 6.02 9.55
C ALA A 215 8.77 4.85 8.68
N GLU A 216 9.91 5.00 7.99
CA GLU A 216 10.45 3.91 7.20
C GLU A 216 10.87 2.70 8.01
N SER A 217 11.55 2.90 9.15
CA SER A 217 11.99 1.79 9.98
C SER A 217 10.82 0.95 10.46
N GLU A 218 9.70 1.60 10.81
CA GLU A 218 8.44 0.94 11.16
C GLU A 218 7.84 0.24 9.94
N PHE A 219 7.73 0.92 8.79
CA PHE A 219 7.21 0.34 7.55
C PHE A 219 7.97 -0.92 7.13
N ARG A 220 9.31 -0.92 7.24
CA ARG A 220 10.13 -2.10 6.97
C ARG A 220 9.76 -3.30 7.85
N ILE A 221 9.50 -3.07 9.14
CA ILE A 221 9.07 -4.12 10.07
C ILE A 221 7.70 -4.65 9.62
N GLN A 222 6.78 -3.76 9.24
CA GLN A 222 5.46 -4.15 8.74
C GLN A 222 5.56 -4.96 7.44
N MET A 223 6.41 -4.59 6.49
CA MET A 223 6.63 -5.36 5.25
C MET A 223 7.25 -6.73 5.51
N GLU A 224 8.18 -6.83 6.46
CA GLU A 224 8.72 -8.13 6.88
C GLU A 224 7.64 -9.03 7.48
N LEU A 225 6.81 -8.47 8.38
CA LEU A 225 5.70 -9.19 9.00
C LEU A 225 4.68 -9.61 7.95
N TYR A 226 4.19 -8.67 7.13
CA TYR A 226 3.18 -8.91 6.10
C TYR A 226 3.62 -10.02 5.13
N GLY A 227 4.84 -9.92 4.58
CA GLY A 227 5.37 -10.99 3.71
C GLY A 227 5.50 -12.35 4.42
N THR A 228 5.79 -12.36 5.72
CA THR A 228 5.82 -13.58 6.53
C THR A 228 4.42 -14.16 6.73
N LEU A 229 3.40 -13.34 7.03
CA LEU A 229 2.01 -13.76 7.17
C LEU A 229 1.46 -14.33 5.86
N LEU A 230 1.73 -13.65 4.74
CA LEU A 230 1.32 -14.08 3.40
C LEU A 230 1.94 -15.43 2.99
N SER A 231 3.08 -15.81 3.59
CA SER A 231 3.79 -17.06 3.30
C SER A 231 3.38 -18.24 4.21
N GLN A 232 2.40 -18.05 5.09
CA GLN A 232 1.91 -19.11 5.99
C GLN A 232 1.06 -20.15 5.25
N GLU A 233 0.75 -21.26 5.93
CA GLU A 233 -0.13 -22.30 5.39
C GLU A 233 -1.58 -21.80 5.26
N ASP A 234 -2.03 -20.96 6.20
CA ASP A 234 -3.32 -20.28 6.16
C ASP A 234 -3.12 -18.76 6.22
N PRO A 235 -2.76 -18.13 5.08
CA PRO A 235 -2.48 -16.71 5.04
C PRO A 235 -3.75 -15.86 5.24
N VAL A 236 -4.95 -16.39 4.94
CA VAL A 236 -6.22 -15.68 5.14
C VAL A 236 -6.46 -15.47 6.63
N ALA A 237 -6.35 -16.51 7.46
CA ALA A 237 -6.52 -16.38 8.89
C ALA A 237 -5.48 -15.44 9.53
N ALA A 238 -4.22 -15.56 9.11
CA ALA A 238 -3.12 -14.74 9.62
C ALA A 238 -3.29 -13.26 9.29
N LEU A 239 -3.68 -12.94 8.05
CA LEU A 239 -3.92 -11.55 7.62
C LEU A 239 -5.24 -11.00 8.18
N ALA A 240 -6.24 -11.85 8.44
CA ALA A 240 -7.47 -11.44 9.11
C ALA A 240 -7.23 -10.97 10.55
N GLU A 241 -6.35 -11.65 11.30
CA GLU A 241 -5.96 -11.23 12.65
C GLU A 241 -5.28 -9.85 12.61
N GLN A 242 -4.28 -9.67 11.73
CA GLN A 242 -3.61 -8.39 11.55
C GLN A 242 -4.59 -7.29 11.10
N GLY A 243 -5.47 -7.58 10.15
CA GLY A 243 -6.46 -6.63 9.63
C GLY A 243 -7.46 -6.19 10.70
N ALA A 244 -7.88 -7.12 11.58
CA ALA A 244 -8.79 -6.81 12.69
C ALA A 244 -8.14 -5.85 13.71
N ASP A 245 -6.86 -6.05 14.03
CA ASP A 245 -6.09 -5.14 14.88
C ASP A 245 -5.97 -3.75 14.25
N LEU A 246 -5.62 -3.68 12.96
CA LEU A 246 -5.50 -2.41 12.23
C LEU A 246 -6.85 -1.67 12.13
N ALA A 247 -7.95 -2.38 11.86
CA ALA A 247 -9.28 -1.78 11.83
C ALA A 247 -9.70 -1.22 13.19
N SER A 248 -9.34 -1.92 14.28
CA SER A 248 -9.57 -1.45 15.65
C SER A 248 -8.76 -0.18 15.96
N LEU A 249 -7.49 -0.14 15.53
CA LEU A 249 -6.63 1.05 15.67
C LEU A 249 -7.16 2.24 14.86
N LEU A 250 -7.61 2.01 13.64
CA LEU A 250 -8.20 3.03 12.77
C LEU A 250 -9.44 3.66 13.42
N LEU A 251 -10.37 2.83 13.93
CA LEU A 251 -11.56 3.32 14.66
C LEU A 251 -11.21 4.16 15.88
N ALA A 252 -10.18 3.76 16.63
CA ALA A 252 -9.71 4.47 17.80
C ALA A 252 -9.04 5.81 17.43
N ALA A 253 -8.23 5.83 16.36
CA ALA A 253 -7.50 7.01 15.92
C ALA A 253 -8.43 8.07 15.28
N GLU A 254 -9.31 7.65 14.39
CA GLU A 254 -10.14 8.58 13.59
C GLU A 254 -11.39 9.03 14.35
N LEU A 255 -12.04 8.11 15.08
CA LEU A 255 -13.35 8.36 15.69
C LEU A 255 -13.35 8.29 17.22
N GLY A 256 -12.22 7.94 17.84
CA GLY A 256 -12.15 7.71 19.30
C GLY A 256 -13.01 6.52 19.76
N ILE A 257 -13.36 5.61 18.85
CA ILE A 257 -14.21 4.45 19.14
C ILE A 257 -13.31 3.26 19.45
N VAL A 258 -13.47 2.71 20.64
CA VAL A 258 -12.77 1.50 21.07
C VAL A 258 -13.74 0.32 20.97
N VAL A 259 -13.62 -0.44 19.89
CA VAL A 259 -14.34 -1.69 19.65
C VAL A 259 -13.33 -2.71 19.16
N GLU A 260 -13.37 -3.90 19.76
CA GLU A 260 -12.56 -5.03 19.31
C GLU A 260 -13.24 -5.63 18.06
N ILE A 261 -12.54 -5.58 16.93
CA ILE A 261 -12.99 -6.23 15.70
C ILE A 261 -12.61 -7.72 15.79
N PRO A 262 -13.57 -8.66 15.67
CA PRO A 262 -13.23 -10.08 15.67
C PRO A 262 -12.46 -10.47 14.41
N ALA A 263 -11.41 -11.28 14.56
CA ALA A 263 -10.66 -11.84 13.42
C ALA A 263 -11.58 -12.63 12.47
N ASP A 264 -12.59 -13.34 12.97
CA ASP A 264 -13.57 -14.06 12.14
C ASP A 264 -14.36 -13.10 11.22
N LEU A 265 -14.71 -11.91 11.70
CA LEU A 265 -15.41 -10.91 10.88
C LEU A 265 -14.49 -10.37 9.78
N MET A 266 -13.19 -10.22 10.08
CA MET A 266 -12.20 -9.82 9.09
C MET A 266 -11.92 -10.95 8.09
N ALA A 267 -11.87 -12.20 8.53
CA ALA A 267 -11.71 -13.36 7.64
C ALA A 267 -12.90 -13.51 6.70
N GLU A 268 -14.13 -13.32 7.18
CA GLU A 268 -15.32 -13.27 6.33
C GLU A 268 -15.25 -12.12 5.31
N THR A 269 -14.75 -10.95 5.74
CA THR A 269 -14.55 -9.78 4.88
C THR A 269 -13.55 -10.08 3.77
N LEU A 270 -12.40 -10.69 4.10
CA LEU A 270 -11.38 -11.10 3.13
C LEU A 270 -11.89 -12.17 2.16
N ASN A 271 -12.59 -13.19 2.65
CA ASN A 271 -13.16 -14.22 1.77
C ASN A 271 -14.19 -13.62 0.80
N THR A 272 -15.03 -12.70 1.27
CA THR A 272 -15.98 -11.97 0.40
C THR A 272 -15.24 -11.12 -0.64
N ALA A 273 -14.12 -10.50 -0.26
CA ALA A 273 -13.27 -9.73 -1.17
C ALA A 273 -12.62 -10.62 -2.23
N ILE A 274 -12.11 -11.81 -1.86
CA ILE A 274 -11.54 -12.80 -2.78
C ILE A 274 -12.59 -13.24 -3.81
N GLU A 275 -13.77 -13.67 -3.37
CA GLU A 275 -14.87 -14.07 -4.26
C GLU A 275 -15.27 -12.94 -5.23
N LEU A 276 -15.14 -11.67 -4.82
CA LEU A 276 -15.50 -10.53 -5.64
C LEU A 276 -14.47 -10.23 -6.75
N VAL A 277 -13.20 -10.61 -6.57
CA VAL A 277 -12.10 -10.24 -7.48
C VAL A 277 -11.47 -11.42 -8.23
N GLU A 278 -11.69 -12.66 -7.78
CA GLU A 278 -11.01 -13.86 -8.31
C GLU A 278 -11.15 -14.04 -9.83
N ASP A 279 -12.28 -13.60 -10.40
CA ASP A 279 -12.58 -13.77 -11.83
C ASP A 279 -11.97 -12.70 -12.74
N ASP A 280 -11.63 -11.50 -12.21
CA ASP A 280 -11.20 -10.36 -13.04
C ASP A 280 -9.86 -9.72 -12.65
N TYR A 281 -9.32 -9.98 -11.45
CA TYR A 281 -8.06 -9.35 -10.99
C TYR A 281 -6.88 -9.63 -11.93
N ALA A 282 -6.72 -10.88 -12.38
CA ALA A 282 -5.55 -11.29 -13.16
C ALA A 282 -5.49 -10.60 -14.53
N ALA A 283 -6.65 -10.35 -15.15
CA ALA A 283 -6.73 -9.65 -16.42
C ALA A 283 -6.35 -8.17 -16.28
N GLU A 284 -6.84 -7.51 -15.23
CA GLU A 284 -6.46 -6.13 -14.93
C GLU A 284 -4.97 -6.04 -14.58
N LEU A 285 -4.47 -6.91 -13.70
CA LEU A 285 -3.07 -6.93 -13.29
C LEU A 285 -2.11 -7.13 -14.49
N ALA A 286 -2.46 -8.01 -15.43
CA ALA A 286 -1.68 -8.19 -16.67
C ALA A 286 -1.67 -6.92 -17.55
N ALA A 287 -2.78 -6.19 -17.58
CA ALA A 287 -2.88 -4.93 -18.29
C ALA A 287 -2.06 -3.82 -17.61
N THR A 288 -2.15 -3.71 -16.27
CA THR A 288 -1.34 -2.81 -15.45
C THR A 288 0.15 -3.08 -15.64
N LEU A 289 0.59 -4.34 -15.60
CA LEU A 289 1.97 -4.75 -15.88
C LEU A 289 2.49 -4.21 -17.22
N THR A 290 1.66 -4.34 -18.27
CA THR A 290 2.01 -3.87 -19.61
C THR A 290 2.10 -2.34 -19.66
N HIS A 291 1.15 -1.66 -19.01
CA HIS A 291 1.12 -0.20 -18.91
C HIS A 291 2.35 0.34 -18.17
N VAL A 292 2.59 -0.12 -16.95
CA VAL A 292 3.69 0.37 -16.10
C VAL A 292 5.05 0.12 -16.76
N ARG A 293 5.24 -1.03 -17.43
CA ARG A 293 6.47 -1.28 -18.20
C ARG A 293 6.68 -0.23 -19.29
N ALA A 294 5.64 0.08 -20.06
CA ALA A 294 5.72 1.08 -21.12
C ALA A 294 5.98 2.49 -20.58
N GLU A 295 5.41 2.84 -19.42
CA GLU A 295 5.63 4.14 -18.78
C GLU A 295 7.03 4.29 -18.19
N LEU A 296 7.58 3.25 -17.57
CA LEU A 296 8.98 3.26 -17.12
C LEU A 296 9.93 3.47 -18.31
N GLU A 297 9.70 2.76 -19.42
CA GLU A 297 10.48 2.92 -20.65
C GLU A 297 10.34 4.32 -21.26
N SER A 298 9.12 4.88 -21.31
CA SER A 298 8.85 6.21 -21.88
C SER A 298 9.53 7.33 -21.08
N HIS A 299 9.67 7.14 -19.77
CA HIS A 299 10.36 8.07 -18.86
C HIS A 299 11.87 7.80 -18.73
N GLY A 300 12.40 6.82 -19.46
CA GLY A 300 13.83 6.48 -19.44
C GLY A 300 14.30 5.82 -18.16
N ILE A 301 13.39 5.26 -17.36
CA ILE A 301 13.68 4.56 -16.12
C ILE A 301 13.98 3.11 -16.48
N THR A 302 15.25 2.74 -16.35
CA THR A 302 15.75 1.42 -16.77
C THR A 302 16.23 0.63 -15.57
N LYS A 303 16.21 -0.70 -15.70
CA LYS A 303 16.72 -1.63 -14.68
C LYS A 303 18.19 -1.32 -14.38
N ALA A 304 18.61 -1.59 -13.14
CA ALA A 304 20.03 -1.52 -12.79
C ALA A 304 20.83 -2.55 -13.63
N ALA A 305 22.07 -2.23 -13.97
CA ALA A 305 22.91 -3.17 -14.70
C ALA A 305 23.24 -4.39 -13.81
N PRO A 306 23.28 -5.62 -14.37
CA PRO A 306 23.62 -6.84 -13.61
C PRO A 306 25.06 -6.86 -13.10
#